data_AF-A0AA42NAY8-F1
#
_entry.id   AF-A0AA42NAY8-F1
#
_cell.length_a   1.000
_cell.length_b   1.000
_cell.length_c   1.000
_cell.angle_alpha   90.00
_cell.angle_beta   90.00
_cell.angle_gamma   90.00
#
_symmetry.space_group_name_H-M   'P 1'
#
loop_
_entity.id
_entity.type
_entity.pdbx_description
1 polymer ?
#
loop_
_entity_poly.entity_id
_entity_poly.type
_entity_poly.pdbx_seq_one_letter_code
_entity_poly.pdbx_strand_id
1 'polypeptide(L)' 'MGRPVKPNEPVTAERIERALDKLAEIIVFLGDDGVEVLPIYERLEMELEPMKQLEAKMDEIRARAARSKLRRQHKDRS' A
#
# COMPACT_ATOMS: atom_id res chain seq x y z
N MET A 1 -13.50 -23.68 -8.82
CA MET A 1 -13.29 -22.58 -9.79
C MET A 1 -12.33 -21.58 -9.16
N GLY A 2 -11.03 -21.65 -9.44
CA GLY A 2 -10.07 -20.64 -8.95
C GLY A 2 -10.29 -19.32 -9.67
N ARG A 3 -10.46 -18.21 -8.93
CA ARG A 3 -10.49 -16.87 -9.53
C ARG A 3 -9.17 -16.66 -10.29
N PRO A 4 -9.20 -16.12 -11.52
CA PRO A 4 -7.97 -15.73 -12.19
C PRO A 4 -7.28 -14.66 -11.34
N VAL A 5 -6.11 -15.00 -10.79
CA VAL A 5 -5.24 -14.04 -10.11
C VAL A 5 -4.78 -13.07 -11.18
N LYS A 6 -5.29 -11.84 -11.16
CA LYS A 6 -4.83 -10.80 -12.10
C LYS A 6 -3.34 -10.59 -11.83
N PRO A 7 -2.45 -10.85 -12.81
CA PRO A 7 -1.04 -10.58 -12.64
C PRO A 7 -0.87 -9.05 -12.53
N ASN A 8 -0.06 -8.61 -11.56
CA ASN A 8 0.46 -7.23 -11.43
C ASN A 8 -0.48 -6.12 -10.95
N GLU A 9 -1.47 -6.39 -10.09
CA GLU A 9 -1.99 -5.27 -9.29
C GLU A 9 -0.90 -4.85 -8.29
N PRO A 10 -0.49 -3.57 -8.27
CA PRO A 10 0.56 -3.09 -7.38
C PRO A 10 0.17 -3.30 -5.91
N VAL A 11 1.14 -3.65 -5.07
CA VAL A 11 0.96 -3.66 -3.62
C VAL A 11 0.95 -2.20 -3.16
N THR A 12 -0.11 -1.80 -2.48
CA THR A 12 -0.31 -0.46 -1.92
C THR A 12 -0.51 -0.55 -0.41
N ALA A 13 -0.33 0.55 0.32
CA ALA A 13 -0.59 0.58 1.75
C ALA A 13 -2.04 0.15 2.06
N GLU A 14 -3.01 0.62 1.28
CA GLU A 14 -4.42 0.24 1.40
C GLU A 14 -4.64 -1.28 1.25
N ARG A 15 -3.90 -1.94 0.35
CA ARG A 15 -4.03 -3.39 0.17
C ARG A 15 -3.39 -4.17 1.33
N ILE A 16 -2.31 -3.64 1.90
CA ILE A 16 -1.70 -4.21 3.11
C ILE A 16 -2.67 -4.09 4.28
N GLU A 17 -3.32 -2.94 4.47
CA GLU A 17 -4.36 -2.76 5.51
C GLU A 17 -5.52 -3.74 5.34
N ARG A 18 -6.07 -3.86 4.13
CA ARG A 18 -7.14 -4.84 3.85
C ARG A 18 -6.70 -6.29 4.08
N ALA A 19 -5.43 -6.60 3.81
CA ALA A 19 -4.88 -7.93 4.08
C ALA A 19 -4.73 -8.19 5.58
N LEU A 20 -4.29 -7.19 6.36
CA LEU A 20 -4.24 -7.24 7.82
C LEU A 20 -5.63 -7.45 8.42
N ASP A 21 -6.64 -6.68 7.98
CA ASP A 21 -8.03 -6.86 8.42
C ASP A 21 -8.52 -8.29 8.18
N LYS A 22 -8.23 -8.83 6.99
CA LYS A 22 -8.65 -10.18 6.64
C LYS A 22 -7.90 -11.25 7.43
N LEU A 23 -6.61 -11.07 7.68
CA LEU A 23 -5.83 -11.98 8.50
C LEU A 23 -6.29 -11.95 9.96
N ALA A 24 -6.66 -10.78 10.50
CA ALA A 24 -7.22 -10.68 11.84
C ALA A 24 -8.52 -11.48 11.96
N GLU A 25 -9.42 -11.38 10.98
CA GLU A 25 -10.63 -12.22 10.94
C GLU A 25 -10.29 -13.72 10.91
N ILE A 26 -9.28 -14.11 10.11
CA ILE A 26 -8.85 -15.50 9.98
C ILE A 26 -8.22 -16.02 11.28
N ILE A 27 -7.36 -15.25 11.92
CA ILE A 27 -6.73 -15.60 13.20
C ILE A 27 -7.79 -15.86 14.26
N VAL A 28 -8.77 -14.94 14.39
CA VAL A 28 -9.87 -15.09 15.34
C VAL A 28 -10.73 -16.31 15.01
N PHE A 29 -11.00 -16.56 13.73
CA PHE A 29 -11.77 -17.73 13.28
C PHE A 29 -11.06 -19.06 13.59
N LEU A 30 -9.73 -19.11 13.47
CA LEU A 30 -8.93 -20.31 13.72
C LEU A 30 -8.68 -20.59 15.21
N GLY A 31 -8.86 -19.61 16.09
CA GLY A 31 -8.64 -19.78 17.52
C GLY A 31 -7.18 -20.13 17.83
N ASP A 32 -6.95 -21.22 18.55
CA ASP A 32 -5.59 -21.66 18.94
C ASP A 32 -4.70 -21.98 17.73
N ASP A 33 -5.28 -22.45 16.62
CA ASP A 33 -4.56 -22.72 15.36
C ASP A 33 -4.17 -21.42 14.64
N GLY A 34 -4.72 -20.28 15.04
CA GLY A 34 -4.41 -18.96 14.48
C GLY A 34 -2.95 -18.53 14.67
N VAL A 35 -2.22 -19.18 15.58
CA VAL A 35 -0.78 -18.94 15.80
C VAL A 35 0.03 -19.24 14.54
N GLU A 36 -0.40 -20.17 13.68
CA GLU A 36 0.33 -20.52 12.46
C GLU A 36 0.39 -19.38 11.44
N VAL A 37 -0.58 -18.46 11.46
CA VAL A 37 -0.66 -17.34 10.51
C VAL A 37 -0.16 -16.01 11.10
N LEU A 38 0.18 -15.98 12.39
CA LEU A 38 0.76 -14.79 13.05
C LEU A 38 2.03 -14.27 12.35
N PRO A 39 2.99 -15.11 11.90
CA PRO A 39 4.19 -14.60 11.22
C PRO A 39 3.88 -13.79 9.95
N ILE A 40 2.77 -14.09 9.28
CA ILE A 40 2.34 -13.35 8.09
C ILE A 40 1.74 -12.01 8.51
N TYR A 41 0.94 -11.99 9.57
CA TYR A 41 0.34 -10.78 10.13
C TYR A 41 1.42 -9.77 10.56
N GLU A 42 2.38 -10.22 11.38
CA GLU A 42 3.48 -9.37 11.88
C GLU A 42 4.31 -8.78 10.73
N ARG A 43 4.59 -9.60 9.70
CA ARG A 43 5.33 -9.13 8.53
C ARG A 43 4.57 -8.02 7.80
N LEU A 44 3.26 -8.14 7.63
CA LEU A 44 2.46 -7.11 6.98
C LEU A 44 2.36 -5.83 7.82
N GLU A 45 2.31 -5.94 9.16
CA GLU A 45 2.39 -4.78 10.04
C GLU A 45 3.72 -4.04 9.88
N MET A 46 4.84 -4.77 9.80
CA MET A 46 6.17 -4.20 9.58
C MET A 46 6.29 -3.51 8.21
N GLU A 47 5.67 -4.06 7.17
CA GLU A 47 5.73 -3.53 5.80
C GLU A 47 4.76 -2.36 5.55
N LEU A 48 3.74 -2.19 6.39
CA LEU A 48 2.70 -1.18 6.20
C LEU A 48 3.24 0.26 6.27
N GLU A 49 3.96 0.59 7.33
CA GLU A 49 4.47 1.95 7.56
C GLU A 49 5.48 2.38 6.48
N PRO A 50 6.48 1.55 6.09
CA PRO A 50 7.34 1.84 4.94
C PRO A 50 6.56 2.09 3.64
N MET A 51 5.49 1.33 3.39
CA MET A 51 4.68 1.50 2.18
C MET A 51 3.92 2.84 2.20
N LYS A 52 3.33 3.23 3.35
CA LYS A 52 2.69 4.54 3.53
C LYS A 52 3.67 5.68 3.27
N GLN A 53 4.88 5.58 3.81
CA GLN A 53 5.92 6.59 3.60
C GLN A 53 6.36 6.68 2.14
N LEU A 54 6.50 5.55 1.46
CA LEU A 54 6.85 5.50 0.03
C LEU A 54 5.77 6.19 -0.82
N GLU A 55 4.50 5.87 -0.60
CA GLU A 55 3.37 6.47 -1.33
C GLU A 55 3.30 7.99 -1.09
N ALA A 56 3.36 8.42 0.18
CA ALA A 56 3.38 9.83 0.53
C ALA A 56 4.55 10.55 -0.15
N LYS A 57 5.73 9.93 -0.20
CA LYS A 57 6.91 10.52 -0.84
C LYS A 57 6.73 10.68 -2.34
N MET A 58 6.15 9.69 -3.00
CA MET A 58 5.88 9.76 -4.43
C MET A 58 4.86 10.85 -4.76
N ASP A 59 3.86 11.05 -3.91
CA ASP A 59 2.87 12.12 -4.07
C ASP A 59 3.47 13.51 -3.87
N GLU A 60 4.36 13.69 -2.88
CA GLU A 60 5.15 14.92 -2.73
C GLU A 60 5.96 15.25 -3.99
N ILE A 61 6.63 14.24 -4.55
CA ILE A 61 7.45 14.37 -5.76
C ILE A 61 6.58 14.76 -6.95
N ARG A 62 5.44 14.09 -7.14
CA ARG A 62 4.45 14.40 -8.19
C ARG A 62 3.94 15.84 -8.06
N ALA A 63 3.56 16.26 -6.86
CA ALA A 63 3.09 17.61 -6.59
C ALA A 63 4.19 18.67 -6.86
N ARG A 64 5.43 18.40 -6.47
CA ARG A 64 6.58 19.28 -6.74
C ARG A 64 6.85 19.40 -8.24
N ALA A 65 6.78 18.29 -8.98
CA ALA A 65 6.96 18.27 -10.42
C ALA A 65 5.86 19.07 -11.13
N ALA A 66 4.60 18.91 -10.73
CA ALA A 66 3.46 19.67 -11.27
C ALA A 66 3.65 21.19 -11.05
N ARG A 67 4.00 21.61 -9.83
CA ARG A 67 4.29 23.02 -9.53
C ARG A 67 5.44 23.59 -10.37
N SER A 68 6.48 22.79 -10.61
CA SER A 68 7.61 23.23 -11.45
C SER A 68 7.22 23.39 -12.92
N LYS A 69 6.36 22.51 -13.45
CA LYS A 69 5.86 22.61 -14.82
C LYS A 69 5.02 23.88 -15.00
N LEU A 70 4.11 24.16 -14.07
CA LEU A 70 3.28 25.36 -14.09
C LEU A 70 4.11 26.65 -14.10
N ARG A 71 5.15 26.72 -13.26
CA ARG A 71 6.06 27.89 -13.23
C ARG A 71 6.80 28.10 -14.56
N ARG A 72 7.25 27.03 -15.23
CA ARG A 72 7.91 27.14 -16.54
C ARG A 72 6.95 27.65 -17.61
N GLN A 73 5.75 27.07 -17.68
CA GLN A 73 4.73 27.47 -18.66
C GLN A 73 4.28 28.94 -18.50
N HIS A 74 4.26 29.47 -17.27
CA HIS A 74 3.95 30.88 -17.03
C HIS A 74 5.11 31.81 -17.44
N LYS A 75 6.36 31.35 -17.34
CA LYS A 75 7.54 32.12 -17.75
C LYS A 75 7.68 32.19 -19.27
N ASP A 76 7.33 31.13 -20.00
CA ASP A 76 7.45 31.07 -21.46
C ASP A 76 6.30 31.82 -22.19
N ARG A 77 5.28 32.29 -21.45
CA ARG A 77 4.09 33.00 -21.97
C ARG A 77 4.05 34.50 -21.63
N SER A 78 5.06 35.03 -20.94
CA SER A 78 5.26 36.45 -20.65
C SER A 78 6.48 36.96 -21.40
#